data_AF-A0A0M3K7G2-F1
#
_entry.id   AF-A0A0M3K7G2-F1
#
_cell.length_a   1.000
_cell.length_b   1.000
_cell.length_c   1.000
_cell.angle_alpha   90.00
_cell.angle_beta   90.00
_cell.angle_gamma   90.00
#
_symmetry.space_group_name_H-M   'P 1'
#
loop_
_entity.id
_entity.type
_entity.pdbx_description
1 polymer ?
#
loop_
_entity_poly.entity_id
_entity_poly.type
_entity_poly.pdbx_seq_one_letter_code
_entity_poly.pdbx_strand_id
1 'polypeptide(L)'
;MDLSTIASSLTTAITQLTIAEFRSQVLWALVVGIILAFVLGFAMGANDVANAFGTSVGSGVLSLTQAYILATIFETLGALLVGYNVTDTIRKGVIDVELYQNEPKVLFLGQLAILAGCSGWLLIATFAQLPVSTTHSITGATVGFGLVTMGTKGIHWIKVSQHIFAIGKSLMRYDIETNKYNWNSFIAMGLMRMQVHAIRYLTRNELEHYFRLLIASWFISPVLSGIVSSILYMIVDWVVLRRNNPFRCGLIALPFFYWFSIAFTTFAVSYQGSKCECF
;
A
#
# COMPACT_ATOMS: atom_id res chain seq x y z
N MET A 1 -38.76 -34.88 -24.45
CA MET A 1 -37.83 -33.88 -23.88
C MET A 1 -38.67 -32.65 -23.66
N ASP A 2 -38.96 -32.29 -22.41
CA ASP A 2 -39.93 -31.24 -22.12
C ASP A 2 -39.36 -29.86 -22.44
N LEU A 3 -40.24 -28.91 -22.74
CA LEU A 3 -39.90 -27.55 -23.20
C LEU A 3 -38.93 -26.83 -22.23
N SER A 4 -39.04 -27.12 -20.94
CA SER A 4 -38.17 -26.60 -19.88
C SER A 4 -36.72 -27.10 -19.96
N THR A 5 -36.51 -28.34 -20.40
CA THR A 5 -35.18 -28.95 -20.57
C THR A 5 -34.47 -28.38 -21.81
N ILE A 6 -35.23 -28.06 -22.86
CA ILE A 6 -34.70 -27.40 -24.05
C ILE A 6 -34.34 -25.95 -23.73
N ALA A 7 -35.17 -25.23 -22.97
CA ALA A 7 -34.87 -23.86 -22.54
C ALA A 7 -33.62 -23.77 -21.65
N SER A 8 -33.45 -24.70 -20.70
CA SER A 8 -32.28 -24.71 -19.82
C SER A 8 -30.99 -25.06 -20.56
N SER A 9 -31.03 -26.02 -21.50
CA SER A 9 -29.86 -26.38 -22.33
C SER A 9 -29.48 -25.25 -23.31
N LEU A 10 -30.46 -24.57 -23.90
CA LEU A 10 -30.21 -23.42 -24.77
C LEU A 10 -29.62 -22.23 -23.99
N THR A 11 -30.18 -21.93 -22.81
CA THR A 11 -29.64 -20.89 -21.91
C THR A 11 -28.21 -21.22 -21.52
N THR A 12 -27.93 -22.47 -21.14
CA THR A 12 -26.57 -22.91 -20.79
C THR A 12 -25.61 -22.78 -21.98
N ALA A 13 -26.03 -23.16 -23.19
CA ALA A 13 -25.21 -23.04 -24.38
C ALA A 13 -24.90 -21.58 -24.75
N ILE A 14 -25.89 -20.69 -24.65
CA ILE A 14 -25.73 -19.24 -24.88
C ILE A 14 -24.78 -18.63 -23.84
N THR A 15 -24.90 -19.03 -22.57
CA THR A 15 -23.97 -18.59 -21.51
C THR A 15 -22.55 -19.09 -21.75
N GLN A 16 -22.36 -20.32 -22.23
CA GLN A 16 -21.02 -20.85 -22.56
C GLN A 16 -20.38 -20.15 -23.77
N LEU A 17 -21.17 -19.84 -24.80
CA LEU A 17 -20.72 -19.06 -25.97
C LEU A 17 -20.28 -17.64 -25.58
N THR A 18 -21.08 -16.95 -24.76
CA THR A 18 -20.75 -15.59 -24.28
C THR A 18 -19.51 -15.57 -23.38
N ILE A 19 -19.30 -16.58 -22.53
CA ILE A 19 -18.07 -16.70 -21.72
C ILE A 19 -16.85 -16.98 -22.61
N ALA A 20 -16.98 -17.85 -23.62
CA ALA A 20 -15.89 -18.18 -24.53
C ALA A 20 -15.46 -16.94 -25.36
N GLU A 21 -16.42 -16.15 -25.84
CA GLU A 21 -16.17 -14.89 -26.55
C GLU A 21 -15.52 -13.85 -25.62
N PHE A 22 -16.02 -13.69 -24.40
CA PHE A 22 -15.42 -12.80 -23.41
C PHE A 22 -13.97 -13.21 -23.13
N ARG A 23 -13.71 -14.50 -22.86
CA ARG A 23 -12.35 -15.03 -22.62
C ARG A 23 -11.43 -14.74 -23.80
N SER A 24 -11.89 -14.98 -25.03
CA SER A 24 -11.10 -14.70 -26.23
C SER A 24 -10.75 -13.21 -26.36
N GLN A 25 -11.67 -12.31 -25.98
CA GLN A 25 -11.47 -10.87 -26.10
C GLN A 25 -10.56 -10.28 -25.01
N VAL A 26 -10.49 -10.90 -23.83
CA VAL A 26 -9.69 -10.39 -22.69
C VAL A 26 -8.41 -11.17 -22.42
N LEU A 27 -8.17 -12.30 -23.10
CA LEU A 27 -7.00 -13.15 -22.87
C LEU A 27 -5.68 -12.39 -23.05
N TRP A 28 -5.57 -11.57 -24.09
CA TRP A 28 -4.38 -10.75 -24.32
C TRP A 28 -4.12 -9.81 -23.13
N ALA A 29 -5.17 -9.19 -22.60
CA ALA A 29 -5.08 -8.27 -21.48
C ALA A 29 -4.75 -9.02 -20.17
N LEU A 30 -5.19 -10.26 -20.01
CA LEU A 30 -4.75 -11.10 -18.89
C LEU A 30 -3.24 -11.39 -18.98
N VAL A 31 -2.75 -11.80 -20.14
CA VAL A 31 -1.31 -12.08 -20.35
C VAL A 31 -0.48 -10.83 -20.10
N VAL A 32 -0.89 -9.68 -20.65
CA VAL A 32 -0.23 -8.39 -20.39
C VAL A 32 -0.30 -8.01 -18.91
N GLY A 33 -1.45 -8.23 -18.26
CA GLY A 33 -1.63 -7.96 -16.84
C GLY A 33 -0.69 -8.78 -15.96
N ILE A 34 -0.47 -10.06 -16.27
CA ILE A 34 0.51 -10.91 -15.57
C ILE A 34 1.92 -10.34 -15.73
N ILE A 35 2.31 -10.00 -16.96
CA ILE A 35 3.63 -9.40 -17.22
C ILE A 35 3.80 -8.10 -16.43
N LEU A 36 2.80 -7.21 -16.47
CA LEU A 36 2.83 -5.95 -15.73
C LEU A 36 2.86 -6.15 -14.22
N ALA A 37 2.21 -7.20 -13.68
CA ALA A 37 2.28 -7.53 -12.26
C ALA A 37 3.70 -7.94 -11.85
N PHE A 38 4.42 -8.72 -12.68
CA PHE A 38 5.82 -9.02 -12.44
C PHE A 38 6.70 -7.77 -12.52
N VAL A 39 6.45 -6.89 -13.50
CA VAL A 39 7.17 -5.61 -13.61
C VAL A 39 6.91 -4.73 -12.39
N LEU A 40 5.67 -4.66 -11.90
CA LEU A 40 5.34 -3.92 -10.69
C LEU A 40 6.06 -4.50 -9.47
N GLY A 41 6.04 -5.83 -9.30
CA GLY A 41 6.75 -6.50 -8.21
C GLY A 41 8.25 -6.22 -8.24
N PHE A 42 8.87 -6.25 -9.42
CA PHE A 42 10.26 -5.86 -9.61
C PHE A 42 10.51 -4.39 -9.24
N ALA A 43 9.67 -3.47 -9.73
CA ALA A 43 9.81 -2.04 -9.47
C ALA A 43 9.61 -1.68 -7.99
N MET A 44 8.65 -2.32 -7.32
CA MET A 44 8.42 -2.16 -5.88
C MET A 44 9.63 -2.68 -5.09
N GLY A 45 10.14 -3.87 -5.40
CA GLY A 45 11.33 -4.42 -4.75
C GLY A 45 12.56 -3.53 -4.93
N ALA A 46 12.81 -3.06 -6.16
CA ALA A 46 13.95 -2.18 -6.44
C ALA A 46 13.88 -0.85 -5.67
N ASN A 47 12.68 -0.29 -5.49
CA ASN A 47 12.47 0.94 -4.75
C ASN A 47 12.53 0.75 -3.22
N ASP A 48 12.04 -0.38 -2.70
CA ASP A 48 11.80 -0.54 -1.25
C ASP A 48 12.91 -1.30 -0.51
N VAL A 49 13.79 -2.07 -1.18
CA VAL A 49 14.87 -2.84 -0.52
C VAL A 49 15.81 -1.96 0.31
N ALA A 50 16.09 -0.74 -0.15
CA ALA A 50 16.94 0.20 0.57
C ALA A 50 16.35 0.62 1.93
N ASN A 51 15.02 0.61 2.07
CA ASN A 51 14.33 0.97 3.31
C ASN A 51 14.56 -0.06 4.41
N ALA A 52 14.67 -1.34 4.08
CA ALA A 52 14.86 -2.43 5.04
C ALA A 52 16.35 -2.71 5.32
N PHE A 53 17.21 -2.66 4.30
CA PHE A 53 18.61 -3.10 4.42
C PHE A 53 19.65 -1.98 4.32
N GLY A 54 19.24 -0.73 4.04
CA GLY A 54 20.15 0.39 3.84
C GLY A 54 21.07 0.68 5.04
N THR A 55 20.55 0.56 6.26
CA THR A 55 21.34 0.76 7.49
C THR A 55 22.32 -0.39 7.75
N SER A 56 21.91 -1.63 7.51
CA SER A 56 22.75 -2.82 7.69
C SER A 56 23.89 -2.88 6.67
N VAL A 57 23.63 -2.47 5.42
CA VAL A 57 24.68 -2.36 4.40
C VAL A 57 25.57 -1.13 4.65
N GLY A 58 24.96 0.03 4.99
CA GLY A 58 25.70 1.27 5.25
C GLY A 58 26.61 1.21 6.48
N SER A 59 26.27 0.38 7.48
CA SER A 59 27.11 0.12 8.66
C SER A 59 28.21 -0.92 8.43
N GLY A 60 28.24 -1.58 7.26
CA GLY A 60 29.19 -2.64 6.95
C GLY A 60 28.90 -3.99 7.61
N VAL A 61 27.74 -4.14 8.28
CA VAL A 61 27.32 -5.41 8.89
C VAL A 61 26.96 -6.46 7.83
N LEU A 62 26.34 -6.02 6.73
CA LEU A 62 25.99 -6.87 5.59
C LEU A 62 26.62 -6.36 4.30
N SER A 63 27.06 -7.27 3.44
CA SER A 63 27.37 -6.96 2.05
C SER A 63 26.10 -6.76 1.22
N LEU A 64 26.21 -6.07 0.08
CA LEU A 64 25.10 -5.89 -0.87
C LEU A 64 24.51 -7.24 -1.31
N THR A 65 25.35 -8.23 -1.60
CA THR A 65 24.91 -9.56 -2.01
C THR A 65 24.10 -10.26 -0.91
N GLN A 66 24.55 -10.18 0.35
CA GLN A 66 23.81 -10.74 1.48
C GLN A 66 22.47 -10.04 1.68
N ALA A 67 22.43 -8.71 1.56
CA ALA A 67 21.20 -7.95 1.67
C ALA A 67 20.18 -8.36 0.60
N TYR A 68 20.58 -8.55 -0.66
CA TYR A 68 19.66 -8.99 -1.71
C TYR A 68 19.10 -10.41 -1.49
N ILE A 69 19.93 -11.34 -1.01
CA ILE A 69 19.47 -12.70 -0.70
C ILE A 69 18.44 -12.67 0.43
N LEU A 70 18.73 -11.94 1.52
CA LEU A 70 17.82 -11.81 2.65
C LEU A 70 16.53 -11.09 2.25
N ALA A 71 16.63 -10.00 1.48
CA ALA A 71 15.48 -9.27 0.97
C ALA A 71 14.57 -10.18 0.14
N THR A 72 15.14 -10.96 -0.79
CA THR A 72 14.36 -11.88 -1.63
C THR A 72 13.56 -12.86 -0.78
N ILE A 73 14.17 -13.44 0.26
CA ILE A 73 13.49 -14.41 1.15
C ILE A 73 12.41 -13.72 1.98
N PHE A 74 12.77 -12.66 2.73
CA PHE A 74 11.88 -12.07 3.72
C PHE A 74 10.78 -11.19 3.11
N GLU A 75 11.05 -10.48 2.01
CA GLU A 75 10.01 -9.71 1.29
C GLU A 75 8.99 -10.66 0.64
N THR A 76 9.45 -11.77 0.04
CA THR A 76 8.55 -12.78 -0.53
C THR A 76 7.70 -13.43 0.56
N LEU A 77 8.29 -13.78 1.71
CA LEU A 77 7.54 -14.30 2.85
C LEU A 77 6.53 -13.29 3.39
N GLY A 78 6.91 -12.01 3.51
CA GLY A 78 6.00 -10.94 3.93
C GLY A 78 4.80 -10.78 2.99
N ALA A 79 5.06 -10.78 1.67
CA ALA A 79 4.03 -10.70 0.64
C ALA A 79 3.05 -11.89 0.71
N LEU A 80 3.56 -13.11 0.91
CA LEU A 80 2.72 -14.32 1.03
C LEU A 80 1.92 -14.35 2.34
N LEU A 81 2.57 -14.02 3.46
CA LEU A 81 1.99 -14.20 4.80
C LEU A 81 1.01 -13.10 5.19
N VAL A 82 1.23 -11.84 4.79
CA VAL A 82 0.43 -10.69 5.26
C VAL A 82 -0.02 -9.77 4.11
N GLY A 83 0.50 -9.95 2.90
CA GLY A 83 0.24 -9.06 1.75
C GLY A 83 -1.22 -8.98 1.30
N TYR A 84 -2.05 -9.98 1.65
CA TYR A 84 -3.48 -9.98 1.30
C TYR A 84 -4.22 -8.75 1.84
N ASN A 85 -3.98 -8.34 3.08
CA ASN A 85 -4.74 -7.24 3.70
C ASN A 85 -4.53 -5.92 2.98
N VAL A 86 -3.28 -5.65 2.57
CA VAL A 86 -2.94 -4.42 1.82
C VAL A 86 -3.55 -4.47 0.43
N THR A 87 -3.51 -5.65 -0.21
CA THR A 87 -4.13 -5.84 -1.54
C THR A 87 -5.64 -5.67 -1.49
N ASP A 88 -6.32 -6.26 -0.50
CA ASP A 88 -7.77 -6.15 -0.32
C ASP A 88 -8.20 -4.71 0.00
N THR A 89 -7.37 -4.02 0.77
CA THR A 89 -7.49 -2.60 1.08
C THR A 89 -7.47 -1.76 -0.20
N ILE A 90 -6.44 -1.90 -1.05
CA ILE A 90 -6.39 -1.16 -2.33
C ILE A 90 -7.57 -1.52 -3.25
N ARG A 91 -7.95 -2.80 -3.31
CA ARG A 91 -9.05 -3.29 -4.15
C ARG A 91 -10.42 -2.70 -3.77
N LYS A 92 -10.77 -2.71 -2.48
CA LYS A 92 -12.11 -2.33 -1.99
C LYS A 92 -12.20 -0.89 -1.52
N GLY A 93 -11.08 -0.29 -1.14
CA GLY A 93 -11.05 1.00 -0.48
C GLY A 93 -10.89 2.19 -1.40
N VAL A 94 -10.48 1.99 -2.66
CA VAL A 94 -10.19 3.11 -3.58
C VAL A 94 -11.29 3.31 -4.62
N ILE A 95 -11.64 2.27 -5.37
CA ILE A 95 -12.66 2.32 -6.42
C ILE A 95 -13.93 1.60 -5.99
N ASP A 96 -15.09 2.13 -6.41
CA ASP A 96 -16.35 1.42 -6.24
C ASP A 96 -16.57 0.42 -7.38
N VAL A 97 -16.38 -0.86 -7.09
CA VAL A 97 -16.48 -1.96 -8.07
C VAL A 97 -17.93 -2.15 -8.53
N GLU A 98 -18.93 -1.77 -7.73
CA GLU A 98 -20.34 -1.95 -8.07
C GLU A 98 -20.77 -1.09 -9.27
N LEU A 99 -20.14 0.08 -9.43
CA LEU A 99 -20.39 0.98 -10.55
C LEU A 99 -19.96 0.40 -11.91
N TYR A 100 -19.12 -0.64 -11.91
CA TYR A 100 -18.61 -1.30 -13.12
C TYR A 100 -19.30 -2.63 -13.43
N GLN A 101 -20.35 -3.02 -12.70
CA GLN A 101 -21.06 -4.29 -12.93
C GLN A 101 -21.58 -4.43 -14.37
N ASN A 102 -22.00 -3.33 -14.98
CA ASN A 102 -22.51 -3.31 -16.35
C ASN A 102 -21.40 -3.24 -17.41
N GLU A 103 -20.16 -2.90 -17.01
CA GLU A 103 -19.02 -2.65 -17.90
C GLU A 103 -17.74 -3.32 -17.34
N PRO A 104 -17.72 -4.65 -17.10
CA PRO A 104 -16.59 -5.32 -16.44
C PRO A 104 -15.28 -5.25 -17.23
N LYS A 105 -15.37 -5.06 -18.56
CA LYS A 105 -14.21 -4.86 -19.43
C LYS A 105 -13.45 -3.58 -19.11
N VAL A 106 -14.17 -2.50 -18.77
CA VAL A 106 -13.57 -1.21 -18.42
C VAL A 106 -12.78 -1.34 -17.11
N LEU A 107 -13.35 -2.03 -16.13
CA LEU A 107 -12.63 -2.32 -14.88
C LEU A 107 -11.38 -3.15 -15.12
N PHE A 108 -11.47 -4.20 -15.96
CA PHE A 108 -10.33 -5.05 -16.27
C PHE A 108 -9.20 -4.30 -16.96
N LEU A 109 -9.50 -3.53 -18.01
CA LEU A 109 -8.53 -2.66 -18.69
C LEU A 109 -7.98 -1.58 -17.76
N GLY A 110 -8.80 -1.10 -16.83
CA GLY A 110 -8.41 -0.21 -15.75
C GLY A 110 -7.30 -0.77 -14.87
N GLN A 111 -7.42 -2.03 -14.45
CA GLN A 111 -6.38 -2.70 -13.66
C GLN A 111 -5.05 -2.77 -14.42
N LEU A 112 -5.06 -3.02 -15.73
CA LEU A 112 -3.85 -2.96 -16.55
C LEU A 112 -3.23 -1.55 -16.55
N ALA A 113 -4.06 -0.51 -16.70
CA ALA A 113 -3.59 0.87 -16.69
C ALA A 113 -2.99 1.26 -15.33
N ILE A 114 -3.60 0.81 -14.22
CA ILE A 114 -3.08 1.01 -12.86
C ILE A 114 -1.72 0.34 -12.71
N LEU A 115 -1.59 -0.93 -13.11
CA LEU A 115 -0.34 -1.68 -13.05
C LEU A 115 0.76 -1.00 -13.89
N ALA A 116 0.45 -0.63 -15.13
CA ALA A 116 1.39 0.02 -16.04
C ALA A 116 1.82 1.41 -15.53
N GLY A 117 0.86 2.25 -15.11
CA GLY A 117 1.13 3.59 -14.61
C GLY A 117 1.94 3.59 -13.32
N CYS A 118 1.59 2.72 -12.37
CA CYS A 118 2.35 2.56 -11.13
C CYS A 118 3.76 2.03 -11.41
N SER A 119 3.88 0.97 -12.21
CA SER A 119 5.18 0.38 -12.56
C SER A 119 6.09 1.38 -13.27
N GLY A 120 5.55 2.10 -14.27
CA GLY A 120 6.30 3.10 -15.01
C GLY A 120 6.83 4.21 -14.10
N TRP A 121 5.99 4.74 -13.22
CA TRP A 121 6.41 5.75 -12.25
C TRP A 121 7.49 5.23 -11.29
N LEU A 122 7.30 4.04 -10.73
CA LEU A 122 8.27 3.45 -9.79
C LEU A 122 9.62 3.15 -10.46
N LEU A 123 9.62 2.66 -11.70
CA LEU A 123 10.86 2.46 -12.45
C LEU A 123 11.56 3.79 -12.72
N ILE A 124 10.84 4.82 -13.17
CA ILE A 124 11.41 6.16 -13.39
C ILE A 124 12.03 6.70 -12.11
N ALA A 125 11.31 6.63 -10.98
CA ALA A 125 11.81 7.09 -9.68
C ALA A 125 13.05 6.30 -9.23
N THR A 126 13.04 4.98 -9.42
CA THR A 126 14.17 4.10 -9.09
C THR A 126 15.41 4.44 -9.92
N PHE A 127 15.25 4.62 -11.24
CA PHE A 127 16.34 5.06 -12.12
C PHE A 127 16.85 6.46 -11.77
N ALA A 128 15.96 7.34 -11.31
CA ALA A 128 16.29 8.66 -10.80
C ALA A 128 16.84 8.65 -9.37
N GLN A 129 16.98 7.47 -8.73
CA GLN A 129 17.48 7.30 -7.36
C GLN A 129 16.64 8.04 -6.30
N LEU A 130 15.34 8.20 -6.58
CA LEU A 130 14.39 8.86 -5.69
C LEU A 130 13.65 7.79 -4.87
N PRO A 131 13.81 7.74 -3.53
CA PRO A 131 12.98 6.88 -2.70
C PRO A 131 11.55 7.43 -2.70
N VAL A 132 10.66 6.76 -3.43
CA VAL A 132 9.23 7.13 -3.49
C VAL A 132 8.38 6.11 -2.76
N SER A 133 7.12 6.44 -2.49
CA SER A 133 6.21 5.51 -1.83
C SER A 133 5.39 4.72 -2.85
N THR A 134 5.50 3.40 -2.79
CA THR A 134 4.77 2.45 -3.64
C THR A 134 3.26 2.50 -3.40
N THR A 135 2.82 2.58 -2.14
CA THR A 135 1.41 2.74 -1.76
C THR A 135 0.78 4.01 -2.32
N HIS A 136 1.50 5.14 -2.29
CA HIS A 136 1.01 6.39 -2.90
C HIS A 136 0.91 6.28 -4.42
N SER A 137 1.89 5.61 -5.03
CA SER A 137 1.95 5.41 -6.48
C SER A 137 0.75 4.60 -6.98
N ILE A 138 0.46 3.45 -6.33
CA ILE A 138 -0.67 2.60 -6.73
C ILE A 138 -2.03 3.25 -6.41
N THR A 139 -2.14 3.93 -5.27
CA THR A 139 -3.36 4.67 -4.89
C THR A 139 -3.62 5.80 -5.89
N GLY A 140 -2.59 6.57 -6.24
CA GLY A 140 -2.67 7.65 -7.22
C GLY A 140 -3.05 7.16 -8.62
N ALA A 141 -2.46 6.06 -9.07
CA ALA A 141 -2.84 5.42 -10.34
C ALA A 141 -4.30 4.95 -10.32
N THR A 142 -4.76 4.39 -9.20
CA THR A 142 -6.15 3.90 -9.02
C THR A 142 -7.16 5.05 -8.98
N VAL A 143 -6.84 6.14 -8.29
CA VAL A 143 -7.63 7.38 -8.29
C VAL A 143 -7.67 7.99 -9.70
N GLY A 144 -6.54 8.05 -10.40
CA GLY A 144 -6.46 8.56 -11.77
C GLY A 144 -7.35 7.75 -12.73
N PHE A 145 -7.31 6.43 -12.65
CA PHE A 145 -8.22 5.54 -13.37
C PHE A 145 -9.68 5.87 -13.06
N GLY A 146 -10.07 5.90 -11.78
CA GLY A 146 -11.46 6.16 -11.37
C GLY A 146 -11.98 7.53 -11.84
N LEU A 147 -11.14 8.56 -11.83
CA LEU A 147 -11.47 9.89 -12.33
C LEU A 147 -11.71 9.90 -13.85
N VAL A 148 -10.92 9.14 -14.62
CA VAL A 148 -11.04 9.09 -16.08
C VAL A 148 -12.29 8.33 -16.51
N THR A 149 -12.62 7.23 -15.85
CA THR A 149 -13.73 6.35 -16.27
C THR A 149 -15.09 6.77 -15.76
N MET A 150 -15.18 7.23 -14.51
CA MET A 150 -16.45 7.46 -13.81
C MET A 150 -16.52 8.85 -13.17
N GLY A 151 -15.52 9.70 -13.41
CA GLY A 151 -15.41 11.00 -12.77
C GLY A 151 -15.31 10.90 -11.25
N THR A 152 -15.84 11.89 -10.55
CA THR A 152 -15.79 11.95 -9.08
C THR A 152 -16.73 10.95 -8.39
N LYS A 153 -17.67 10.33 -9.13
CA LYS A 153 -18.61 9.34 -8.60
C LYS A 153 -18.02 7.94 -8.48
N GLY A 154 -16.97 7.64 -9.26
CA GLY A 154 -16.30 6.34 -9.28
C GLY A 154 -15.43 6.01 -8.07
N ILE A 155 -15.24 6.97 -7.19
CA ILE A 155 -14.25 6.93 -6.12
C ILE A 155 -14.95 7.00 -4.78
N HIS A 156 -14.66 6.04 -3.91
CA HIS A 156 -15.12 6.06 -2.54
C HIS A 156 -14.27 7.02 -1.71
N TRP A 157 -14.51 8.33 -1.81
CA TRP A 157 -13.71 9.35 -1.10
C TRP A 157 -13.65 9.13 0.42
N ILE A 158 -14.74 8.61 0.99
CA ILE A 158 -14.82 8.20 2.39
C ILE A 158 -13.90 7.01 2.69
N LYS A 159 -13.88 5.97 1.85
CA LYS A 159 -13.02 4.79 2.08
C LYS A 159 -11.56 5.06 1.74
N VAL A 160 -11.28 5.87 0.72
CA VAL A 160 -9.91 6.32 0.35
C VAL A 160 -9.29 7.05 1.52
N SER A 161 -10.00 8.04 2.06
CA SER A 161 -9.54 8.77 3.24
C SER A 161 -9.50 7.88 4.47
N GLN A 162 -10.45 6.96 4.67
CA GLN A 162 -10.42 6.01 5.79
C GLN A 162 -9.32 4.97 5.68
N HIS A 163 -8.88 4.52 4.50
CA HIS A 163 -7.74 3.61 4.36
C HIS A 163 -6.43 4.28 4.66
N ILE A 164 -6.29 5.49 4.15
CA ILE A 164 -5.14 6.33 4.44
C ILE A 164 -5.14 6.73 5.92
N PHE A 165 -6.32 6.95 6.51
CA PHE A 165 -6.50 7.15 7.95
C PHE A 165 -6.31 5.84 8.75
N ALA A 166 -6.66 4.66 8.23
CA ALA A 166 -6.54 3.36 8.91
C ALA A 166 -5.09 2.87 8.98
N ILE A 167 -4.28 3.17 7.95
CA ILE A 167 -2.81 3.09 8.03
C ILE A 167 -2.31 3.96 9.19
N GLY A 168 -2.91 5.13 9.43
CA GLY A 168 -2.65 5.95 10.62
C GLY A 168 -3.31 5.45 11.92
N LYS A 169 -4.44 4.75 11.84
CA LYS A 169 -5.29 4.34 12.98
C LYS A 169 -4.89 3.00 13.59
N SER A 170 -4.14 2.17 12.86
CA SER A 170 -3.48 0.96 13.40
C SER A 170 -2.55 1.26 14.59
N LEU A 171 -2.22 2.54 14.83
CA LEU A 171 -1.40 3.01 15.96
C LEU A 171 -2.14 4.00 16.89
N MET A 172 -3.45 4.22 16.71
CA MET A 172 -4.21 5.15 17.55
C MET A 172 -5.31 4.44 18.34
N ARG A 173 -4.91 3.97 19.54
CA ARG A 173 -5.71 4.18 20.75
C ARG A 173 -4.93 5.13 21.65
N TYR A 174 -5.20 6.45 21.57
CA TYR A 174 -5.45 7.26 22.76
C TYR A 174 -6.01 8.65 22.41
N ASP A 175 -6.46 9.31 23.48
CA ASP A 175 -7.56 10.23 23.68
C ASP A 175 -7.51 11.61 23.02
N ILE A 176 -8.71 12.15 22.85
CA ILE A 176 -8.99 13.54 22.51
C ILE A 176 -8.94 14.35 23.81
N GLU A 177 -7.86 15.08 24.11
CA GLU A 177 -7.98 16.09 25.19
C GLU A 177 -6.94 17.24 25.28
N THR A 178 -6.07 17.47 24.29
CA THR A 178 -5.10 18.59 24.41
C THR A 178 -5.06 19.49 23.18
N ASN A 179 -6.06 20.38 23.11
CA ASN A 179 -6.21 21.42 22.11
C ASN A 179 -5.09 22.48 22.17
N LYS A 180 -3.97 22.28 21.45
CA LYS A 180 -2.96 23.33 21.22
C LYS A 180 -2.29 23.22 19.85
N TYR A 181 -2.40 24.28 19.06
CA TYR A 181 -1.73 24.45 17.75
C TYR A 181 -0.50 25.36 17.88
N ASN A 182 0.60 25.04 17.18
CA ASN A 182 1.79 25.91 17.07
C ASN A 182 2.23 26.11 15.60
N TRP A 183 2.74 27.31 15.29
CA TRP A 183 2.68 28.03 14.01
C TRP A 183 3.88 27.86 13.05
N ASN A 184 4.74 26.87 13.22
CA ASN A 184 6.05 26.85 12.53
C ASN A 184 6.09 26.13 11.15
N SER A 185 4.95 25.95 10.46
CA SER A 185 4.87 25.20 9.19
C SER A 185 4.65 26.08 7.95
N PHE A 186 5.06 27.35 7.96
CA PHE A 186 4.68 28.33 6.91
C PHE A 186 5.30 28.08 5.53
N ILE A 187 6.48 27.46 5.43
CA ILE A 187 7.14 27.18 4.15
C ILE A 187 6.62 25.89 3.50
N ALA A 188 6.35 24.85 4.30
CA ALA A 188 5.66 23.63 3.84
C ALA A 188 4.21 23.93 3.40
N MET A 189 3.56 24.91 4.03
CA MET A 189 2.24 25.40 3.64
C MET A 189 2.22 26.13 2.29
N GLY A 190 3.35 26.68 1.81
CA GLY A 190 3.42 27.41 0.53
C GLY A 190 3.28 26.50 -0.69
N LEU A 191 4.02 25.38 -0.71
CA LEU A 191 3.94 24.36 -1.75
C LEU A 191 2.61 23.60 -1.69
N MET A 192 2.11 23.35 -0.48
CA MET A 192 0.81 22.73 -0.24
C MET A 192 -0.34 23.65 -0.68
N ARG A 193 -0.21 24.98 -0.52
CA ARG A 193 -1.22 25.94 -1.01
C ARG A 193 -1.34 25.95 -2.52
N MET A 194 -0.26 25.74 -3.28
CA MET A 194 -0.33 25.66 -4.75
C MET A 194 -1.02 24.38 -5.23
N GLN A 195 -0.78 23.24 -4.58
CA GLN A 195 -1.47 21.98 -4.88
C GLN A 195 -2.95 22.03 -4.47
N VAL A 196 -3.25 22.64 -3.32
CA VAL A 196 -4.63 22.85 -2.82
C VAL A 196 -5.40 23.88 -3.66
N HIS A 197 -4.74 24.90 -4.23
CA HIS A 197 -5.41 25.89 -5.10
C HIS A 197 -5.79 25.29 -6.46
N ALA A 198 -4.94 24.43 -7.03
CA ALA A 198 -5.25 23.73 -8.28
C ALA A 198 -6.42 22.72 -8.11
N ILE A 199 -6.60 22.17 -6.90
CA ILE A 199 -7.62 21.17 -6.58
C ILE A 199 -8.94 21.79 -6.11
N ARG A 200 -8.90 23.01 -5.53
CA ARG A 200 -10.10 23.79 -5.14
C ARG A 200 -11.05 24.09 -6.29
N TYR A 201 -10.57 24.00 -7.53
CA TYR A 201 -11.40 24.21 -8.71
C TYR A 201 -12.28 23.01 -9.06
N LEU A 202 -12.10 21.83 -8.43
CA LEU A 202 -12.66 20.57 -8.95
C LEU A 202 -13.72 19.85 -8.12
N THR A 203 -14.06 20.18 -6.87
CA THR A 203 -15.06 19.35 -6.16
C THR A 203 -15.77 19.95 -4.95
N ARG A 204 -17.09 19.72 -4.91
CA ARG A 204 -18.07 20.08 -3.86
C ARG A 204 -17.73 19.49 -2.47
N ASN A 205 -17.93 20.35 -1.46
CA ASN A 205 -17.83 20.29 0.01
C ASN A 205 -17.69 18.98 0.82
N GLU A 206 -18.06 17.80 0.34
CA GLU A 206 -17.86 16.54 1.09
C GLU A 206 -16.43 16.00 0.89
N LEU A 207 -15.86 16.17 -0.31
CA LEU A 207 -14.51 15.67 -0.64
C LEU A 207 -13.39 16.32 0.17
N GLU A 208 -13.54 17.62 0.49
CA GLU A 208 -12.48 18.40 1.11
C GLU A 208 -12.09 17.85 2.50
N HIS A 209 -13.07 17.38 3.28
CA HIS A 209 -12.79 16.87 4.62
C HIS A 209 -11.95 15.59 4.57
N TYR A 210 -12.31 14.69 3.67
CA TYR A 210 -11.64 13.40 3.48
C TYR A 210 -10.26 13.53 2.85
N PHE A 211 -10.11 14.43 1.88
CA PHE A 211 -8.81 14.75 1.29
C PHE A 211 -7.86 15.42 2.31
N ARG A 212 -8.39 16.24 3.24
CA ARG A 212 -7.60 16.81 4.33
C ARG A 212 -7.11 15.75 5.33
N LEU A 213 -7.93 14.76 5.67
CA LEU A 213 -7.52 13.62 6.50
C LEU A 213 -6.46 12.75 5.82
N LEU A 214 -6.58 12.57 4.51
CA LEU A 214 -5.61 11.88 3.65
C LEU A 214 -4.24 12.56 3.74
N ILE A 215 -4.20 13.86 3.47
CA ILE A 215 -2.98 14.66 3.59
C ILE A 215 -2.45 14.62 5.03
N ALA A 216 -3.31 14.76 6.04
CA ALA A 216 -2.88 14.76 7.44
C ALA A 216 -2.16 13.46 7.83
N SER A 217 -2.67 12.29 7.41
CA SER A 217 -2.04 11.00 7.74
C SER A 217 -0.61 10.87 7.17
N TRP A 218 -0.33 11.48 6.02
CA TRP A 218 0.99 11.44 5.36
C TRP A 218 2.06 12.19 6.15
N PHE A 219 1.64 13.15 6.99
CA PHE A 219 2.54 13.85 7.92
C PHE A 219 2.53 13.23 9.32
N ILE A 220 1.40 12.67 9.75
CA ILE A 220 1.31 12.05 11.08
C ILE A 220 2.17 10.78 11.15
N SER A 221 2.21 9.94 10.10
CA SER A 221 2.95 8.67 10.15
C SER A 221 4.47 8.84 10.25
N PRO A 222 5.15 9.75 9.51
CA PRO A 222 6.58 9.96 9.71
C PRO A 222 6.89 10.60 11.06
N VAL A 223 6.04 11.52 11.54
CA VAL A 223 6.20 12.14 12.87
C VAL A 223 6.11 11.09 13.97
N LEU A 224 5.10 10.23 13.94
CA LEU A 224 4.92 9.17 14.93
C LEU A 224 6.08 8.15 14.88
N SER A 225 6.51 7.75 13.68
CA SER A 225 7.70 6.92 13.50
C SER A 225 8.95 7.56 14.10
N GLY A 226 9.14 8.86 13.89
CA GLY A 226 10.24 9.63 14.48
C GLY A 226 10.18 9.68 16.01
N ILE A 227 9.00 9.84 16.60
CA ILE A 227 8.81 9.81 18.06
C ILE A 227 9.16 8.43 18.61
N VAL A 228 8.61 7.35 18.04
CA VAL A 228 8.90 5.97 18.47
C VAL A 228 10.38 5.64 18.32
N SER A 229 10.99 6.02 17.19
CA SER A 229 12.43 5.86 16.94
C SER A 229 13.27 6.60 17.99
N SER A 230 12.90 7.84 18.33
CA SER A 230 13.58 8.64 19.35
C SER A 230 13.49 7.98 20.74
N ILE A 231 12.30 7.48 21.12
CA ILE A 231 12.10 6.78 22.40
C ILE A 231 12.95 5.51 22.44
N LEU A 232 12.93 4.70 21.39
CA LEU A 232 13.75 3.48 21.30
C LEU A 232 15.24 3.80 21.37
N TYR A 233 15.69 4.84 20.68
CA TYR A 233 17.07 5.30 20.77
C TYR A 233 17.44 5.73 22.18
N MET A 234 16.59 6.51 22.87
CA MET A 234 16.84 6.91 24.26
C MET A 234 16.94 5.70 25.21
N ILE A 235 16.12 4.67 25.00
CA ILE A 235 16.19 3.42 25.77
C ILE A 235 17.54 2.73 25.51
N VAL A 236 17.96 2.58 24.25
CA VAL A 236 19.24 1.97 23.90
C VAL A 236 20.42 2.79 24.45
N ASP A 237 20.36 4.12 24.36
CA ASP A 237 21.37 5.03 24.89
C ASP A 237 21.55 4.83 26.39
N TRP A 238 20.45 4.76 27.14
CA TRP A 238 20.50 4.61 28.61
C TRP A 238 20.80 3.19 29.10
N VAL A 239 20.26 2.17 28.43
CA VAL A 239 20.42 0.76 28.83
C VAL A 239 21.75 0.18 28.36
N VAL A 240 22.23 0.59 27.18
CA VAL A 240 23.40 -0.01 26.54
C VAL A 240 24.56 0.98 26.45
N LEU A 241 24.40 2.12 25.75
CA LEU A 241 25.54 2.95 25.34
C LEU A 241 26.21 3.69 26.51
N ARG A 242 25.45 4.19 27.49
CA ARG A 242 25.99 4.94 28.65
C ARG A 242 26.45 4.06 29.81
N ARG A 243 26.43 2.74 29.67
CA ARG A 243 26.86 1.82 30.73
C ARG A 243 28.37 1.59 30.67
N ASN A 244 28.97 1.31 31.83
CA ASN A 244 30.42 1.10 31.97
C ASN A 244 30.98 -0.04 31.11
N ASN A 245 30.14 -1.00 30.68
CA ASN A 245 30.53 -2.09 29.81
C ASN A 245 29.47 -2.30 28.70
N PRO A 246 29.45 -1.42 27.68
CA PRO A 246 28.34 -1.32 26.73
C PRO A 246 28.22 -2.57 25.85
N PHE A 247 29.34 -3.25 25.55
CA PHE A 247 29.34 -4.49 24.77
C PHE A 247 28.54 -5.60 25.46
N ARG A 248 28.81 -5.85 26.75
CA ARG A 248 28.07 -6.87 27.52
C ARG A 248 26.61 -6.48 27.71
N CYS A 249 26.32 -5.21 27.97
CA CYS A 249 24.94 -4.71 28.06
C CYS A 249 24.19 -4.90 26.73
N GLY A 250 24.86 -4.67 25.60
CA GLY A 250 24.31 -4.92 24.27
C GLY A 250 23.95 -6.38 24.05
N LEU A 251 24.86 -7.31 24.36
CA LEU A 251 24.61 -8.75 24.27
C LEU A 251 23.45 -9.21 25.15
N ILE A 252 23.26 -8.61 26.32
CA ILE A 252 22.13 -8.92 27.22
C ILE A 252 20.82 -8.32 26.67
N ALA A 253 20.86 -7.14 26.04
CA ALA A 253 19.68 -6.47 25.51
C ALA A 253 19.16 -7.10 24.20
N LEU A 254 20.05 -7.62 23.33
CA LEU A 254 19.70 -8.19 22.02
C LEU A 254 18.59 -9.26 22.07
N PRO A 255 18.62 -10.27 22.96
CA PRO A 255 17.55 -11.26 23.06
C PRO A 255 16.17 -10.65 23.29
N PHE A 256 16.07 -9.56 24.06
CA PHE A 256 14.79 -8.90 24.31
C PHE A 256 14.25 -8.19 23.07
N PHE A 257 15.11 -7.50 22.31
CA PHE A 257 14.73 -6.88 21.05
C PHE A 257 14.29 -7.92 20.01
N TYR A 258 15.04 -9.03 19.88
CA TYR A 258 14.66 -10.12 18.98
C TYR A 258 13.37 -10.78 19.40
N TRP A 259 13.18 -11.05 20.69
CA TRP A 259 11.93 -11.62 21.20
C TRP A 259 10.73 -10.72 20.88
N PHE A 260 10.83 -9.41 21.13
CA PHE A 260 9.74 -8.47 20.83
C PHE A 260 9.43 -8.42 19.33
N SER A 261 10.45 -8.34 18.48
CA SER A 261 10.28 -8.33 17.03
C SER A 261 9.64 -9.62 16.51
N ILE A 262 10.14 -10.79 16.94
CA ILE A 262 9.60 -12.08 16.53
C ILE A 262 8.18 -12.26 17.06
N ALA A 263 7.91 -11.89 18.31
CA ALA A 263 6.57 -11.98 18.90
C ALA A 263 5.57 -11.11 18.14
N PHE A 264 5.92 -9.87 17.83
CA PHE A 264 5.07 -8.97 17.06
C PHE A 264 4.82 -9.49 15.64
N THR A 265 5.86 -9.90 14.91
CA THR A 265 5.72 -10.45 13.56
C THR A 265 4.88 -11.73 13.55
N THR A 266 5.12 -12.63 14.50
CA THR A 266 4.33 -13.87 14.64
C THR A 266 2.87 -13.56 14.95
N PHE A 267 2.60 -12.61 15.84
CA PHE A 267 1.24 -12.16 16.13
C PHE A 267 0.57 -11.54 14.91
N ALA A 268 1.26 -10.65 14.18
CA ALA A 268 0.72 -10.02 12.98
C ALA A 268 0.37 -11.05 11.89
N VAL A 269 1.25 -12.02 11.66
CA VAL A 269 1.00 -13.12 10.72
C VAL A 269 -0.13 -14.03 11.20
N SER A 270 -0.23 -14.30 12.50
CA SER A 270 -1.26 -15.21 13.02
C SER A 270 -2.65 -14.56 13.07
N TYR A 271 -2.71 -13.26 13.41
CA TYR A 271 -3.95 -12.53 13.60
C TYR A 271 -4.48 -11.88 12.32
N GLN A 272 -3.57 -11.36 11.50
CA GLN A 272 -3.87 -10.66 10.25
C GLN A 272 -3.31 -11.40 9.03
N GLY A 273 -2.88 -12.65 9.15
CA GLY A 273 -2.32 -13.37 8.01
C GLY A 273 -3.31 -13.51 6.84
N SER A 274 -2.76 -13.76 5.65
CA SER A 274 -3.52 -14.06 4.45
C SER A 274 -4.49 -15.21 4.73
N LYS A 275 -5.80 -14.91 4.75
CA LYS A 275 -6.82 -15.95 4.82
C LYS A 275 -6.72 -16.77 3.55
N CYS A 276 -6.46 -18.07 3.68
CA CYS A 276 -6.60 -19.02 2.58
C CYS A 276 -8.09 -19.22 2.29
N GLU A 277 -8.76 -18.20 1.77
CA GLU A 277 -10.06 -18.37 1.13
C GLU A 277 -9.76 -18.96 -0.25
N CYS A 278 -10.02 -20.27 -0.41
CA CYS A 278 -10.04 -20.90 -1.73
C CYS A 278 -11.03 -20.13 -2.60
N PHE A 279 -10.51 -19.49 -3.66
CA PHE A 279 -11.29 -18.85 -4.72
C PHE A 279 -12.18 -19.84 -5.45
#